data_AF-A0A960ZUD3-F1
#
_entry.id   AF-A0A960ZUD3-F1
#
_cell.length_a   1.000
_cell.length_b   1.000
_cell.length_c   1.000
_cell.angle_alpha   90.00
_cell.angle_beta   90.00
_cell.angle_gamma   90.00
#
_symmetry.space_group_name_H-M   'P 1'
#
loop_
_entity.id
_entity.type
_entity.pdbx_description
1 polymer ?
#
loop_
_entity_poly.entity_id
_entity_poly.type
_entity_poly.pdbx_seq_one_letter_code
_entity_poly.pdbx_strand_id
1 'polypeptide(L)'
;MIRTAIPFGYLFIALILGAVLLTGAALAIWGWMRRRRAALIFGWTMVFSVIGLVIVQVAFESSMEWNPSITDDSRVVGTWADDRETIMLRADHTVDYRSDSERFTGRWSRDDWNLHLTAEGVDSMMRFISFSDELRLMTSPPDDPDMWNGDLGLIRR
;
A
#
# COMPACT_ATOMS: atom_id res chain seq x y z
N MET A 1 -1.54 9.41 -1.01
CA MET A 1 -1.89 8.31 -1.93
C MET A 1 -3.37 8.40 -2.22
N ILE A 2 -3.80 8.43 -3.48
CA ILE A 2 -5.24 8.41 -3.78
C ILE A 2 -5.64 6.93 -3.92
N ARG A 3 -6.55 6.49 -3.06
CA ARG A 3 -7.12 5.13 -3.08
C ARG A 3 -8.62 5.22 -2.90
N THR A 4 -9.33 4.23 -3.44
CA THR A 4 -10.78 4.18 -3.35
C THR A 4 -11.26 2.75 -3.44
N ALA A 5 -12.13 2.36 -2.51
CA ALA A 5 -12.83 1.08 -2.53
C ALA A 5 -14.15 1.15 -3.34
N ILE A 6 -14.43 2.30 -3.98
CA ILE A 6 -15.64 2.50 -4.78
C ILE A 6 -15.43 1.89 -6.16
N PRO A 7 -16.38 1.08 -6.69
CA PRO A 7 -16.33 0.62 -8.07
C PRO A 7 -16.15 1.80 -9.04
N PHE A 8 -15.18 1.70 -9.95
CA PHE A 8 -14.79 2.79 -10.86
C PHE A 8 -14.27 4.07 -10.19
N GLY A 9 -13.95 4.04 -8.90
CA GLY A 9 -13.44 5.22 -8.21
C GLY A 9 -12.16 5.76 -8.84
N TYR A 10 -11.25 4.88 -9.30
CA TYR A 10 -10.05 5.29 -10.03
C TYR A 10 -10.38 6.00 -11.35
N LEU A 11 -11.41 5.56 -12.08
CA LEU A 11 -11.88 6.23 -13.29
C LEU A 11 -12.43 7.63 -12.95
N PHE A 12 -13.22 7.74 -11.89
CA PHE A 12 -13.77 9.03 -11.45
C PHE A 12 -12.67 10.00 -11.03
N ILE A 13 -11.67 9.54 -10.27
CA ILE A 13 -10.48 10.31 -9.91
C ILE A 13 -9.72 10.75 -11.17
N ALA A 14 -9.50 9.83 -12.12
CA ALA A 14 -8.82 10.14 -13.38
C ALA A 14 -9.56 11.22 -14.18
N LEU A 15 -10.90 11.16 -14.22
CA LEU A 15 -11.74 12.19 -14.86
C LEU A 15 -11.60 13.55 -14.17
N ILE A 16 -11.61 13.60 -12.84
CA ILE A 16 -11.41 14.84 -12.08
C ILE A 16 -10.02 15.42 -12.36
N LEU A 17 -8.97 14.60 -12.24
CA LEU A 17 -7.59 15.02 -12.49
C LEU A 17 -7.41 15.51 -13.93
N GLY A 18 -8.01 14.81 -14.90
CA GLY A 18 -8.05 15.23 -16.30
C GLY A 18 -8.75 16.58 -16.50
N ALA A 19 -9.91 16.78 -15.88
CA ALA A 19 -10.62 18.06 -15.94
C ALA A 19 -9.81 19.22 -15.32
N VAL A 20 -9.16 18.99 -14.18
CA VAL A 20 -8.28 19.97 -13.53
C VAL A 20 -7.09 20.31 -14.44
N LEU A 21 -6.47 19.30 -15.05
CA LEU A 21 -5.33 19.48 -15.95
C LEU A 21 -5.71 20.27 -17.20
N LEU A 22 -6.82 19.93 -17.85
CA LEU A 22 -7.33 20.65 -19.03
C LEU A 22 -7.71 22.09 -18.69
N THR A 23 -8.37 22.31 -17.54
CA THR A 23 -8.75 23.65 -17.08
C THR A 23 -7.52 24.50 -16.76
N GLY A 24 -6.54 23.92 -16.06
CA GLY A 24 -5.27 24.56 -15.74
C GLY A 24 -4.50 24.95 -16.99
N ALA A 25 -4.39 24.04 -17.96
CA ALA A 25 -3.74 24.32 -19.25
C ALA A 25 -4.46 25.43 -20.04
N ALA A 26 -5.80 25.38 -20.12
CA ALA A 26 -6.59 26.41 -20.77
C ALA A 26 -6.41 27.80 -20.11
N LEU A 27 -6.39 27.85 -18.77
CA LEU A 27 -6.13 29.08 -18.01
C LEU A 27 -4.71 29.60 -18.22
N ALA A 28 -3.71 28.72 -18.28
CA ALA A 28 -2.33 29.09 -18.54
C ALA A 28 -2.18 29.70 -19.95
N ILE A 29 -2.74 29.03 -20.98
CA ILE A 29 -2.74 29.51 -22.36
C ILE A 29 -3.47 30.86 -22.47
N TRP A 30 -4.67 30.97 -21.89
CA TRP A 30 -5.42 32.22 -21.88
C TRP A 30 -4.70 33.35 -21.15
N GLY A 31 -4.10 33.04 -19.99
CA GLY A 31 -3.29 33.96 -19.21
C GLY A 31 -2.09 34.47 -19.99
N TRP A 32 -1.43 33.60 -20.76
CA TRP A 32 -0.34 33.96 -21.66
C TRP A 32 -0.82 34.87 -22.80
N MET A 33 -1.89 34.48 -23.51
CA MET A 33 -2.46 35.26 -24.63
C MET A 33 -2.93 36.65 -24.20
N ARG A 34 -3.53 36.77 -23.01
CA ARG A 34 -4.03 38.05 -22.46
C ARG A 34 -2.99 38.79 -21.62
N ARG A 35 -1.75 38.29 -21.53
CA ARG A 35 -0.67 38.82 -20.66
C ARG A 35 -1.07 38.97 -19.19
N ARG A 36 -2.01 38.15 -18.72
CA ARG A 36 -2.49 38.13 -17.33
C ARG A 36 -1.63 37.17 -16.50
N ARG A 37 -0.60 37.72 -15.83
CA ARG A 37 0.36 36.95 -15.01
C ARG A 37 -0.32 36.07 -13.96
N ALA A 38 -1.35 36.57 -13.29
CA ALA A 38 -2.07 35.81 -12.26
C ALA A 38 -2.74 34.54 -12.82
N ALA A 39 -3.41 34.64 -13.98
CA ALA A 39 -4.04 33.49 -14.62
C ALA A 39 -3.01 32.48 -15.15
N LEU A 40 -1.88 32.98 -15.67
CA LEU A 40 -0.77 32.14 -16.10
C LEU A 40 -0.19 31.32 -14.94
N ILE A 41 0.13 31.98 -13.82
CA ILE A 41 0.68 31.33 -12.63
C ILE A 41 -0.31 30.31 -12.08
N PHE A 42 -1.58 30.71 -11.91
CA PHE A 42 -2.60 29.82 -11.37
C PHE A 42 -2.83 28.58 -12.25
N GLY A 43 -2.90 28.75 -13.57
CA GLY A 43 -3.05 27.64 -14.51
C GLY A 43 -1.88 26.65 -14.44
N TRP A 44 -0.64 27.15 -14.40
CA TRP A 44 0.54 26.30 -14.23
C TRP A 44 0.57 25.59 -12.88
N THR A 45 0.20 26.26 -11.79
CA THR A 45 0.12 25.63 -10.46
C THR A 45 -0.84 24.45 -10.46
N MET A 46 -2.01 24.57 -11.12
CA MET A 46 -2.96 23.45 -11.25
C MET A 46 -2.34 22.27 -12.01
N VAL A 47 -1.71 22.55 -13.16
CA VAL A 47 -1.06 21.52 -14.00
C VAL A 47 0.05 20.80 -13.23
N PHE A 48 0.97 21.56 -12.62
CA PHE A 48 2.08 20.97 -11.86
C PHE A 48 1.63 20.22 -10.62
N SER A 49 0.55 20.65 -9.95
CA SER A 49 -0.02 19.92 -8.82
C SER A 49 -0.53 18.53 -9.24
N VAL A 50 -1.25 18.45 -10.37
CA VAL A 50 -1.73 17.17 -10.89
C VAL A 50 -0.57 16.27 -11.31
N ILE A 51 0.40 16.81 -12.06
CA ILE A 51 1.59 16.04 -12.48
C ILE A 51 2.37 15.53 -11.26
N GLY A 52 2.65 16.40 -10.28
CA GLY A 52 3.36 16.04 -9.07
C GLY A 52 2.64 14.94 -8.29
N LEU A 53 1.31 15.01 -8.19
CA LEU A 53 0.51 13.97 -7.54
C LEU A 53 0.63 12.62 -8.25
N VAL A 54 0.57 12.60 -9.60
CA VAL A 54 0.74 11.37 -10.38
C VAL A 54 2.14 10.80 -10.21
N ILE A 55 3.19 11.63 -10.25
CA ILE A 55 4.58 11.19 -10.03
C ILE A 55 4.73 10.53 -8.66
N VAL A 56 4.20 11.16 -7.60
CA VAL A 56 4.27 10.60 -6.24
C VAL A 56 3.52 9.26 -6.15
N GLN A 57 2.35 9.15 -6.79
CA GLN A 57 1.59 7.90 -6.82
C GLN A 57 2.38 6.78 -7.51
N VAL A 58 2.91 7.04 -8.71
CA VAL A 58 3.69 6.05 -9.47
C VAL A 58 4.94 5.63 -8.70
N ALA A 59 5.66 6.57 -8.10
CA ALA A 59 6.85 6.26 -7.30
C ALA A 59 6.52 5.34 -6.12
N PHE A 60 5.39 5.58 -5.44
CA PHE A 60 4.94 4.73 -4.35
C PHE A 60 4.52 3.34 -4.85
N GLU A 61 3.72 3.26 -5.91
CA GLU A 61 3.31 1.98 -6.49
C GLU A 61 4.51 1.16 -6.98
N SER A 62 5.52 1.80 -7.59
CA SER A 62 6.75 1.12 -8.00
C SER A 62 7.58 0.58 -6.84
N SER A 63 7.40 1.13 -5.64
CA SER A 63 8.11 0.66 -4.45
C SER A 63 7.42 -0.54 -3.78
N MET A 64 6.21 -0.89 -4.19
CA MET A 64 5.43 -1.95 -3.56
C MET A 64 5.28 -3.15 -4.49
N GLU A 65 5.70 -4.32 -4.03
CA GLU A 65 5.47 -5.59 -4.72
C GLU A 65 4.55 -6.48 -3.86
N TRP A 66 3.35 -6.74 -4.39
CA TRP A 66 2.32 -7.55 -3.74
C TRP A 66 2.64 -9.05 -3.67
N ASN A 67 3.52 -9.50 -4.55
CA ASN A 67 3.85 -10.90 -4.80
C ASN A 67 5.37 -11.10 -4.72
N PRO A 68 6.01 -10.76 -3.58
CA PRO A 68 7.46 -10.85 -3.48
C PRO A 68 7.91 -12.30 -3.66
N SER A 69 9.02 -12.51 -4.37
CA SER A 69 9.63 -13.83 -4.47
C SER A 69 10.29 -14.22 -3.14
N ILE A 70 9.69 -15.17 -2.43
CA ILE A 70 10.20 -15.72 -1.18
C ILE A 70 10.61 -17.16 -1.42
N THR A 71 11.90 -17.36 -1.69
CA THR A 71 12.46 -18.67 -2.07
C THR A 71 12.61 -19.64 -0.90
N ASP A 72 12.76 -19.13 0.33
CA ASP A 72 13.04 -19.95 1.51
C ASP A 72 12.44 -19.33 2.78
N ASP A 73 12.05 -20.19 3.72
CA ASP A 73 11.39 -19.84 4.97
C ASP A 73 12.32 -19.09 5.93
N SER A 74 13.63 -19.26 5.80
CA SER A 74 14.62 -18.47 6.56
C SER A 74 14.46 -16.95 6.38
N ARG A 75 13.86 -16.52 5.26
CA ARG A 75 13.57 -15.10 4.99
C ARG A 75 12.38 -14.57 5.79
N VAL A 76 11.46 -15.44 6.21
CA VAL A 76 10.23 -15.06 6.93
C VAL A 76 10.28 -15.40 8.41
N VAL A 77 11.09 -16.36 8.81
CA VAL A 77 11.34 -16.71 10.22
C VAL A 77 11.92 -15.50 10.96
N GLY A 78 11.36 -15.17 12.12
CA GLY A 78 11.78 -14.04 12.94
C GLY A 78 10.60 -13.37 13.62
N THR A 79 10.87 -12.20 14.20
CA THR A 79 9.87 -11.40 14.89
C THR A 79 9.35 -10.32 13.94
N TRP A 80 8.05 -10.23 13.80
CA TRP A 80 7.33 -9.22 13.05
C TRP A 80 6.54 -8.39 14.03
N ALA A 81 6.76 -7.08 14.09
CA ALA A 81 6.10 -6.25 15.09
C ALA A 81 5.93 -4.80 14.66
N ASP A 82 4.88 -4.20 15.21
CA ASP A 82 4.69 -2.76 15.30
C ASP A 82 4.52 -2.34 16.77
N ASP A 83 3.76 -1.30 17.06
CA ASP A 83 3.51 -0.84 18.42
C ASP A 83 2.36 -1.57 19.14
N ARG A 84 1.55 -2.36 18.42
CA ARG A 84 0.31 -3.01 18.90
C ARG A 84 0.32 -4.52 18.80
N GLU A 85 1.12 -5.06 17.89
CA GLU A 85 1.10 -6.46 17.49
C GLU A 85 2.53 -7.00 17.34
N THR A 86 2.71 -8.26 17.69
CA THR A 86 3.96 -9.00 17.56
C THR A 86 3.69 -10.45 17.19
N ILE A 87 4.30 -10.91 16.11
CA ILE A 87 4.22 -12.26 15.59
C ILE A 87 5.63 -12.82 15.49
N MET A 88 5.92 -13.89 16.20
CA MET A 88 7.20 -14.58 16.13
C MET A 88 7.04 -15.90 15.38
N LEU A 89 7.54 -15.95 14.15
CA LEU A 89 7.56 -17.14 13.31
C LEU A 89 8.87 -17.89 13.55
N ARG A 90 8.79 -19.12 14.03
CA ARG A 90 9.97 -19.96 14.29
C ARG A 90 10.21 -20.95 13.15
N ALA A 91 11.46 -21.35 12.97
CA ALA A 91 11.88 -22.28 11.92
C ALA A 91 11.30 -23.69 12.05
N ASP A 92 10.80 -24.06 13.23
CA ASP A 92 10.09 -25.32 13.47
C ASP A 92 8.59 -25.25 13.14
N HIS A 93 8.17 -24.23 12.37
CA HIS A 93 6.79 -23.95 12.01
C HIS A 93 5.86 -23.65 13.18
N THR A 94 6.40 -23.23 14.33
CA THR A 94 5.60 -22.71 15.45
C THR A 94 5.49 -21.19 15.40
N VAL A 95 4.36 -20.65 15.87
CA VAL A 95 4.12 -19.20 15.97
C VAL A 95 3.76 -18.82 17.40
N ASP A 96 4.31 -17.70 17.87
CA ASP A 96 3.77 -16.97 19.01
C ASP A 96 3.16 -15.66 18.50
N TYR A 97 1.87 -15.46 18.77
CA TYR A 97 1.14 -14.26 18.43
C TYR A 97 0.80 -13.45 19.69
N ARG A 98 0.97 -12.14 19.63
CA ARG A 98 0.57 -11.19 20.68
C ARG A 98 0.03 -9.92 20.06
N SER A 99 -1.15 -9.51 20.49
CA SER A 99 -1.70 -8.17 20.30
C SER A 99 -2.19 -7.62 21.64
N ASP A 100 -2.69 -6.39 21.65
CA ASP A 100 -3.26 -5.76 22.85
C ASP A 100 -4.40 -6.59 23.49
N SER A 101 -5.17 -7.33 22.68
CA SER A 101 -6.35 -8.08 23.12
C SER A 101 -6.18 -9.59 23.07
N GLU A 102 -5.23 -10.11 22.30
CA GLU A 102 -5.14 -11.54 21.99
C GLU A 102 -3.72 -12.07 22.14
N ARG A 103 -3.62 -13.33 22.56
CA ARG A 103 -2.37 -14.05 22.60
C ARG A 103 -2.63 -15.52 22.39
N PHE A 104 -1.90 -16.10 21.45
CA PHE A 104 -1.95 -17.54 21.22
C PHE A 104 -0.61 -18.06 20.75
N THR A 105 -0.49 -19.39 20.80
CA THR A 105 0.61 -20.14 20.20
C THR A 105 0.02 -21.16 19.26
N GLY A 106 0.63 -21.34 18.10
CA GLY A 106 0.08 -22.21 17.06
C GLY A 106 1.15 -22.71 16.11
N ARG A 107 0.70 -23.07 14.92
CA ARG A 107 1.54 -23.40 13.78
C ARG A 107 1.37 -22.37 12.68
N TRP A 108 2.37 -22.30 11.83
CA TRP A 108 2.29 -21.54 10.60
C TRP A 108 2.77 -22.35 9.42
N SER A 109 2.17 -22.10 8.25
CA SER A 109 2.65 -22.58 6.96
C SER A 109 2.65 -21.42 5.97
N ARG A 110 3.41 -21.57 4.89
CA ARG A 110 3.51 -20.56 3.84
C ARG A 110 3.23 -21.20 2.49
N ASP A 111 2.49 -20.48 1.67
CA ASP A 111 2.31 -20.76 0.25
C ASP A 111 2.64 -19.49 -0.53
N ASP A 112 3.79 -19.49 -1.21
CA ASP A 112 4.42 -18.30 -1.80
C ASP A 112 4.52 -17.12 -0.82
N TRP A 113 3.73 -16.07 -0.99
CA TRP A 113 3.69 -14.89 -0.12
C TRP A 113 2.54 -14.94 0.89
N ASN A 114 1.70 -15.97 0.86
CA ASN A 114 0.61 -16.13 1.83
C ASN A 114 1.10 -16.92 3.04
N LEU A 115 0.80 -16.41 4.23
CA LEU A 115 1.11 -17.02 5.52
C LEU A 115 -0.20 -17.49 6.16
N HIS A 116 -0.29 -18.77 6.49
CA HIS A 116 -1.43 -19.34 7.20
C HIS A 116 -1.04 -19.58 8.65
N LEU A 117 -1.84 -19.06 9.59
CA LEU A 117 -1.69 -19.31 11.02
C LEU A 117 -2.82 -20.22 11.49
N THR A 118 -2.48 -21.27 12.22
CA THR A 118 -3.45 -22.22 12.78
C THR A 118 -3.19 -22.43 14.27
N ALA A 119 -4.20 -22.20 15.09
CA ALA A 119 -4.21 -22.48 16.52
C ALA A 119 -5.60 -22.99 16.93
N GLU A 120 -5.78 -23.39 18.20
CA GLU A 120 -7.09 -23.83 18.69
C GLU A 120 -8.12 -22.69 18.54
N GLY A 121 -9.12 -22.89 17.68
CA GLY A 121 -10.14 -21.89 17.38
C GLY A 121 -9.68 -20.71 16.51
N VAL A 122 -8.46 -20.75 15.97
CA VAL A 122 -7.88 -19.70 15.13
C VAL A 122 -7.45 -20.28 13.79
N ASP A 123 -7.96 -19.70 12.71
CA ASP A 123 -7.51 -19.92 11.33
C ASP A 123 -7.43 -18.56 10.65
N SER A 124 -6.22 -18.09 10.36
CA SER A 124 -5.98 -16.74 9.86
C SER A 124 -5.00 -16.76 8.69
N MET A 125 -5.33 -15.98 7.67
CA MET A 125 -4.49 -15.77 6.49
C MET A 125 -3.88 -14.37 6.55
N MET A 126 -2.56 -14.33 6.42
CA MET A 126 -1.75 -13.12 6.36
C MET A 126 -0.96 -13.12 5.06
N ARG A 127 -0.35 -11.99 4.72
CA ARG A 127 0.38 -11.85 3.45
C ARG A 127 1.69 -11.10 3.62
N PHE A 128 2.75 -11.62 3.02
CA PHE A 128 3.98 -10.88 2.81
C PHE A 128 3.89 -9.97 1.59
N ILE A 129 4.33 -8.73 1.74
CA ILE A 129 4.54 -7.79 0.64
C ILE A 129 5.97 -7.25 0.72
N SER A 130 6.51 -6.76 -0.39
CA SER A 130 7.73 -5.95 -0.37
C SER A 130 7.36 -4.48 -0.47
N PHE A 131 7.96 -3.65 0.36
CA PHE A 131 7.86 -2.20 0.26
C PHE A 131 9.26 -1.60 0.37
N SER A 132 9.70 -0.92 -0.69
CA SER A 132 11.06 -0.38 -0.81
C SER A 132 12.14 -1.44 -0.54
N ASP A 133 12.00 -2.62 -1.16
CA ASP A 133 12.86 -3.81 -1.01
C ASP A 133 12.88 -4.44 0.39
N GLU A 134 12.04 -3.96 1.32
CA GLU A 134 11.87 -4.55 2.64
C GLU A 134 10.61 -5.40 2.70
N LEU A 135 10.74 -6.61 3.22
CA LEU A 135 9.60 -7.48 3.45
C LEU A 135 8.75 -6.94 4.62
N ARG A 136 7.43 -6.95 4.44
CA ARG A 136 6.42 -6.60 5.44
C ARG A 136 5.39 -7.72 5.57
N LEU A 137 4.75 -7.84 6.73
CA LEU A 137 3.71 -8.83 6.99
C LEU A 137 2.36 -8.15 7.25
N MET A 138 1.46 -8.20 6.28
CA MET A 138 0.10 -7.70 6.37
C MET A 138 -0.79 -8.73 7.08
N THR A 139 -1.30 -8.36 8.26
CA THR A 139 -2.07 -9.27 9.12
C THR A 139 -3.56 -9.34 8.77
N SER A 140 -4.05 -8.38 7.97
CA SER A 140 -5.42 -8.35 7.43
C SER A 140 -5.39 -7.96 5.95
N PRO A 141 -4.88 -8.84 5.07
CA PRO A 141 -4.83 -8.55 3.64
C PRO A 141 -6.24 -8.42 3.06
N PRO A 142 -6.49 -7.46 2.14
CA PRO A 142 -7.77 -7.39 1.44
C PRO A 142 -7.93 -8.58 0.49
N ASP A 143 -9.17 -9.00 0.23
CA ASP A 143 -9.47 -10.04 -0.76
C ASP A 143 -9.02 -9.63 -2.18
N ASP A 144 -9.09 -8.33 -2.47
CA ASP A 144 -8.66 -7.72 -3.72
C ASP A 144 -7.57 -6.66 -3.44
N PRO A 145 -6.37 -6.76 -4.04
CA PRO A 145 -5.32 -5.75 -3.90
C PRO A 145 -5.76 -4.31 -4.23
N ASP A 146 -6.76 -4.14 -5.11
CA ASP A 146 -7.29 -2.83 -5.47
C ASP A 146 -8.05 -2.17 -4.31
N MET A 147 -8.55 -2.98 -3.36
CA MET A 147 -9.23 -2.54 -2.14
C MET A 147 -8.27 -2.27 -0.97
N TRP A 148 -6.96 -2.38 -1.18
CA TRP A 148 -5.98 -2.13 -0.12
C TRP A 148 -6.09 -0.71 0.45
N ASN A 149 -6.09 -0.63 1.78
CA ASN A 149 -6.31 0.61 2.54
C ASN A 149 -5.02 1.42 2.79
N GLY A 150 -3.86 0.94 2.35
CA GLY A 150 -2.57 1.60 2.60
C GLY A 150 -1.80 1.07 3.82
N ASP A 151 -2.34 0.10 4.55
CA ASP A 151 -1.64 -0.55 5.66
C ASP A 151 -0.53 -1.48 5.16
N LEU A 152 0.73 -1.15 5.46
CA LEU A 152 1.89 -1.94 5.06
C LEU A 152 2.11 -3.15 5.96
N GLY A 153 1.42 -3.22 7.11
CA GLY A 153 1.60 -4.29 8.09
C GLY A 153 2.90 -4.20 8.88
N LEU A 154 3.26 -5.33 9.49
CA LEU A 154 4.33 -5.44 10.46
C LEU A 154 5.72 -5.41 9.82
N ILE A 155 6.70 -4.92 10.58
CA ILE A 155 8.10 -4.85 10.19
C ILE A 155 8.88 -5.96 10.90
N ARG A 156 9.86 -6.56 10.22
CA ARG A 156 10.77 -7.53 10.84
C ARG A 156 11.72 -6.83 11.82
N ARG A 157 11.79 -7.30 13.07
CA ARG A 157 12.67 -6.81 14.15
C ARG A 157 13.72 -7.84 14.54
#